data_AF-A0A932VZP2-F1
#
_entry.id   AF-A0A932VZP2-F1
#
_cell.length_a   1.000
_cell.length_b   1.000
_cell.length_c   1.000
_cell.angle_alpha   90.00
_cell.angle_beta   90.00
_cell.angle_gamma   90.00
#
_symmetry.space_group_name_H-M   'P 1'
#
loop_
_entity.id
_entity.type
_entity.pdbx_description
1 polymer ?
#
loop_
_entity_poly.entity_id
_entity_poly.type
_entity_poly.pdbx_seq_one_letter_code
_entity_poly.pdbx_strand_id
1 'polypeptide(L)'
;MKICVEAIRADPSLMAHVASCDQETQRLFQMLVPFLHGELSRAEFEQLVGQVRHNLTFHYDHSGKLIENAISDRAARAEARQSSVTRGNTGHLWHFKVADDVVDSIVVSQIWKIPRSADLRAEADKIADRVHQMFLWFIDFSGEFIWRYCKL
;
A
#
# COMPACT_ATOMS: atom_id res chain seq x y z
N MET A 1 10.82 1.69 -4.21
CA MET A 1 10.98 2.42 -2.94
C MET A 1 12.09 1.82 -2.07
N LYS A 2 11.85 0.70 -1.38
CA LYS A 2 12.74 0.10 -0.38
C LYS A 2 14.22 -0.03 -0.79
N ILE A 3 14.48 -0.76 -1.88
CA ILE A 3 15.86 -1.10 -2.31
C ILE A 3 16.68 0.15 -2.61
N CYS A 4 16.04 1.19 -3.17
CA CYS A 4 16.72 2.42 -3.56
C CYS A 4 17.15 3.26 -2.35
N VAL A 5 16.25 3.48 -1.39
CA VAL A 5 16.56 4.31 -0.21
C VAL A 5 17.55 3.61 0.72
N GLU A 6 17.45 2.27 0.87
CA GLU A 6 18.43 1.47 1.62
C GLU A 6 19.82 1.53 0.99
N ALA A 7 19.90 1.41 -0.34
CA ALA A 7 21.17 1.51 -1.07
C ALA A 7 21.80 2.91 -0.96
N ILE A 8 21.00 3.97 -1.08
CA ILE A 8 21.48 5.35 -0.93
C ILE A 8 22.05 5.57 0.49
N ARG A 9 21.34 5.14 1.54
CA ARG A 9 21.79 5.31 2.93
C ARG A 9 23.09 4.56 3.24
N ALA A 10 23.27 3.38 2.63
CA ALA A 10 24.44 2.55 2.85
C ALA A 10 25.70 3.03 2.08
N ASP A 11 25.54 3.92 1.10
CA ASP A 11 26.63 4.41 0.27
C ASP A 11 26.99 5.88 0.62
N PRO A 12 28.19 6.13 1.18
CA PRO A 12 28.64 7.48 1.52
C PRO A 12 28.66 8.45 0.34
N SER A 13 28.92 7.96 -0.88
CA SER A 13 28.94 8.79 -2.09
C SER A 13 27.54 9.26 -2.47
N LEU A 14 26.55 8.37 -2.39
CA LEU A 14 25.15 8.71 -2.64
C LEU A 14 24.60 9.62 -1.53
N MET A 15 25.01 9.41 -0.28
CA MET A 15 24.67 10.31 0.83
C MET A 15 25.28 11.70 0.66
N ALA A 16 26.48 11.83 0.08
CA ALA A 16 27.05 13.13 -0.25
C ALA A 16 26.20 13.86 -1.31
N HIS A 17 25.67 13.14 -2.29
CA HIS A 17 24.71 13.71 -3.24
C HIS A 17 23.42 14.17 -2.55
N VAL A 18 22.84 13.35 -1.66
CA VAL A 18 21.68 13.77 -0.85
C VAL A 18 21.98 15.03 -0.05
N ALA A 19 23.15 15.12 0.59
CA ALA A 19 23.55 16.30 1.36
C ALA A 19 23.73 17.57 0.52
N SER A 20 23.94 17.44 -0.79
CA SER A 20 24.01 18.55 -1.74
C SER A 20 22.68 18.93 -2.39
N CYS A 21 21.61 18.18 -2.10
CA CYS A 21 20.26 18.49 -2.55
C CYS A 21 19.72 19.74 -1.82
N ASP A 22 18.63 20.33 -2.33
CA ASP A 22 17.94 21.38 -1.58
C ASP A 22 17.31 20.85 -0.28
N GLN A 23 16.95 21.77 0.62
CA GLN A 23 16.44 21.43 1.95
C GLN A 23 15.19 20.55 1.88
N GLU A 24 14.33 20.76 0.89
CA GLU A 24 13.10 20.00 0.74
C GLU A 24 13.39 18.56 0.32
N THR A 25 14.27 18.37 -0.66
CA THR A 25 14.69 17.03 -1.11
C THR A 25 15.37 16.25 0.03
N GLN A 26 16.23 16.92 0.82
CA GLN A 26 16.83 16.32 2.02
C GLN A 26 15.76 15.93 3.05
N ARG A 27 14.77 16.79 3.29
CA ARG A 27 13.66 16.52 4.19
C ARG A 27 12.85 15.30 3.72
N LEU A 28 12.50 15.23 2.43
CA LEU A 28 11.77 14.10 1.85
C LEU A 28 12.54 12.78 2.02
N PHE A 29 13.86 12.79 1.82
CA PHE A 29 14.70 11.61 2.10
C PHE A 29 14.60 11.19 3.57
N GLN A 30 14.72 12.13 4.51
CA GLN A 30 14.58 11.83 5.94
C GLN A 30 13.20 11.29 6.31
N MET A 31 12.12 11.74 5.64
CA MET A 31 10.77 11.19 5.83
C MET A 31 10.64 9.73 5.36
N LEU A 32 11.51 9.27 4.44
CA LEU A 32 11.51 7.90 3.92
C LEU A 32 12.34 6.93 4.78
N VAL A 33 13.34 7.43 5.51
CA VAL A 33 14.25 6.62 6.34
C VAL A 33 13.53 5.73 7.37
N PRO A 34 12.48 6.19 8.08
CA PRO A 34 11.77 5.35 9.06
C PRO A 34 11.11 4.09 8.48
N PHE A 35 10.94 3.99 7.16
CA PHE A 35 10.33 2.82 6.50
C PHE A 35 11.35 1.77 6.01
N LEU A 36 12.64 1.99 6.27
CA LEU A 36 13.73 1.05 5.95
C LEU A 36 13.75 -0.14 6.92
N HIS A 37 14.43 -1.22 6.54
CA HIS A 37 14.56 -2.39 7.41
C HIS A 37 15.22 -2.04 8.76
N GLY A 38 14.67 -2.60 9.84
CA GLY A 38 15.15 -2.36 11.22
C GLY A 38 14.61 -1.09 11.87
N GLU A 39 13.86 -0.27 11.15
CA GLU A 39 13.30 1.00 11.64
C GLU A 39 11.85 0.84 12.15
N LEU A 40 11.43 1.75 13.03
CA LEU A 40 10.14 1.67 13.76
C LEU A 40 8.91 1.66 12.84
N SER A 41 8.94 2.43 11.74
CA SER A 41 7.79 2.54 10.82
C SER A 41 7.81 1.48 9.72
N ARG A 42 8.78 0.55 9.72
CA ARG A 42 8.84 -0.55 8.75
C ARG A 42 7.61 -1.45 8.80
N ALA A 43 7.16 -1.78 10.01
CA ALA A 43 5.99 -2.62 10.22
C ALA A 43 4.71 -1.96 9.67
N GLU A 44 4.58 -0.64 9.86
CA GLU A 44 3.49 0.16 9.29
C GLU A 44 3.48 0.06 7.76
N PHE A 45 4.62 0.31 7.10
CA PHE A 45 4.70 0.22 5.64
C PHE A 45 4.37 -1.17 5.10
N GLU A 46 4.88 -2.23 5.74
CA GLU A 46 4.60 -3.61 5.32
C GLU A 46 3.12 -3.96 5.51
N GLN A 47 2.50 -3.52 6.60
CA GLN A 47 1.07 -3.73 6.85
C GLN A 47 0.20 -2.98 5.82
N LEU A 48 0.49 -1.71 5.55
CA LEU A 48 -0.35 -0.86 4.71
C LEU A 48 -0.17 -1.13 3.21
N VAL A 49 1.07 -1.37 2.77
CA VAL A 49 1.44 -1.44 1.33
C VAL A 49 1.97 -2.82 0.95
N GLY A 50 2.89 -3.37 1.76
CA GLY A 50 3.56 -4.63 1.46
C GLY A 50 2.59 -5.80 1.32
N GLN A 51 1.70 -5.98 2.30
CA GLN A 51 0.72 -7.06 2.33
C GLN A 51 -0.33 -6.95 1.24
N VAL A 52 -0.79 -5.73 0.90
CA VAL A 52 -1.71 -5.50 -0.22
C VAL A 52 -1.07 -5.96 -1.53
N ARG A 53 0.14 -5.49 -1.81
CA ARG A 53 0.91 -5.87 -3.00
C ARG A 53 1.12 -7.38 -3.06
N HIS A 54 1.57 -7.98 -1.97
CA HIS A 54 1.91 -9.41 -1.90
C HIS A 54 0.69 -10.32 -2.06
N ASN A 55 -0.37 -10.05 -1.30
CA ASN A 55 -1.53 -10.95 -1.19
C ASN A 55 -2.53 -10.76 -2.33
N LEU A 56 -2.68 -9.55 -2.86
CA LEU A 56 -3.71 -9.25 -3.87
C LEU A 56 -3.14 -9.08 -5.28
N THR A 57 -2.00 -8.39 -5.42
CA THR A 57 -1.43 -8.13 -6.76
C THR A 57 -0.63 -9.32 -7.28
N PHE A 58 0.05 -10.05 -6.40
CA PHE A 58 0.89 -11.18 -6.79
C PHE A 58 0.37 -12.54 -6.30
N HIS A 59 -0.81 -12.56 -5.66
CA HIS A 59 -1.47 -13.78 -5.14
C HIS A 59 -0.61 -14.66 -4.23
N TYR A 60 0.37 -14.07 -3.53
CA TYR A 60 1.22 -14.79 -2.59
C TYR A 60 0.57 -14.88 -1.20
N ASP A 61 -0.68 -15.33 -1.15
CA ASP A 61 -1.30 -15.69 0.13
C ASP A 61 -0.60 -16.92 0.70
N HIS A 62 0.48 -16.71 1.46
CA HIS A 62 1.23 -17.79 2.10
C HIS A 62 0.37 -18.62 3.06
N SER A 63 -0.73 -18.07 3.58
CA SER A 63 -1.66 -18.80 4.43
C SER A 63 -2.66 -19.66 3.63
N GLY A 64 -2.92 -19.28 2.37
CA GLY A 64 -3.97 -19.85 1.51
C GLY A 64 -5.40 -19.60 2.00
N LYS A 65 -5.59 -18.81 3.06
CA LYS A 65 -6.87 -18.68 3.80
C LYS A 65 -7.56 -17.34 3.63
N LEU A 66 -6.96 -16.35 2.97
CA LEU A 66 -7.56 -15.01 2.88
C LEU A 66 -8.93 -15.04 2.19
N ILE A 67 -9.03 -15.81 1.11
CA ILE A 67 -10.27 -15.99 0.35
C ILE A 67 -11.30 -16.77 1.19
N GLU A 68 -10.89 -17.88 1.82
CA GLU A 68 -11.79 -18.70 2.66
C GLU A 68 -12.37 -17.90 3.82
N ASN A 69 -11.52 -17.12 4.50
CA ASN A 69 -11.92 -16.23 5.58
C ASN A 69 -12.89 -15.16 5.07
N ALA A 70 -12.61 -14.53 3.92
CA ALA A 70 -13.47 -13.51 3.34
C ALA A 70 -14.84 -14.05 2.94
N ILE A 71 -14.89 -15.25 2.35
CA ILE A 71 -16.14 -15.93 1.99
C ILE A 71 -16.94 -16.28 3.25
N SER A 72 -16.28 -16.87 4.26
CA SER A 72 -16.92 -17.25 5.51
C SER A 72 -17.50 -16.04 6.24
N ASP A 73 -16.71 -14.98 6.31
CA ASP A 73 -17.09 -13.69 6.86
C ASP A 73 -18.26 -13.05 6.10
N ARG A 74 -18.27 -13.11 4.76
CA ARG A 74 -19.39 -12.67 3.94
C ARG A 74 -20.64 -13.52 4.21
N ALA A 75 -20.51 -14.84 4.32
CA ALA A 75 -21.63 -15.74 4.58
C ALA A 75 -22.30 -15.50 5.94
N ALA A 76 -21.54 -15.02 6.93
CA ALA A 76 -22.05 -14.68 8.25
C ALA A 76 -22.90 -13.39 8.28
N ARG A 77 -22.82 -12.54 7.26
CA ARG A 77 -23.50 -11.24 7.20
C ARG A 77 -24.89 -11.34 6.56
N ALA A 78 -25.91 -10.83 7.24
CA ALA A 78 -27.29 -10.86 6.75
C ALA A 78 -27.47 -9.96 5.52
N GLU A 79 -26.84 -8.79 5.54
CA GLU A 79 -26.83 -7.79 4.47
C GLU A 79 -26.11 -8.26 3.20
N ALA A 80 -25.16 -9.19 3.32
CA ALA A 80 -24.40 -9.73 2.19
C ALA A 80 -25.10 -10.92 1.51
N ARG A 81 -26.27 -11.37 2.01
CA ARG A 81 -27.03 -12.48 1.41
C ARG A 81 -27.58 -12.16 0.03
N GLN A 82 -27.84 -10.88 -0.24
CA GLN A 82 -28.20 -10.40 -1.57
C GLN A 82 -26.95 -9.90 -2.29
N SER A 83 -26.83 -10.25 -3.57
CA SER A 83 -25.74 -9.79 -4.42
C SER A 83 -26.25 -9.44 -5.80
N SER A 84 -25.44 -8.73 -6.57
CA SER A 84 -25.76 -8.27 -7.91
C SER A 84 -24.60 -8.50 -8.88
N VAL A 85 -24.96 -8.63 -10.15
CA VAL A 85 -24.01 -8.67 -11.26
C VAL A 85 -24.45 -7.61 -12.28
N THR A 86 -23.54 -6.70 -12.62
CA THR A 86 -23.74 -5.74 -13.70
C THR A 86 -22.99 -6.24 -14.92
N ARG A 87 -23.68 -6.42 -16.03
CA ARG A 87 -23.11 -6.99 -17.25
C ARG A 87 -22.83 -5.91 -18.27
N GLY A 88 -21.55 -5.75 -18.66
CA GLY A 88 -21.16 -4.93 -19.80
C GLY A 88 -21.14 -5.70 -21.13
N ASN A 89 -20.87 -4.99 -22.22
CA ASN A 89 -20.82 -5.55 -23.58
C ASN A 89 -19.63 -6.50 -23.82
N THR A 90 -18.62 -6.42 -22.96
CA THR A 90 -17.41 -7.27 -22.96
C THR A 90 -17.16 -7.78 -21.55
N GLY A 91 -16.52 -8.95 -21.43
CA GLY A 91 -16.31 -9.61 -20.12
C GLY A 91 -15.57 -8.77 -19.08
N HIS A 92 -14.62 -7.93 -19.49
CA HIS A 92 -13.88 -7.03 -18.57
C HIS A 92 -14.72 -5.86 -18.03
N LEU A 93 -15.91 -5.62 -18.59
CA LEU A 93 -16.87 -4.64 -18.09
C LEU A 93 -17.93 -5.28 -17.18
N TRP A 94 -17.77 -6.56 -16.85
CA TRP A 94 -18.66 -7.22 -15.89
C TRP A 94 -18.21 -6.91 -14.48
N HIS A 95 -19.16 -6.57 -13.65
CA HIS A 95 -18.95 -6.20 -12.27
C HIS A 95 -19.73 -7.17 -11.38
N PHE A 96 -19.02 -7.84 -10.47
CA PHE A 96 -19.58 -8.85 -9.58
C PHE A 96 -19.48 -8.34 -8.15
N LYS A 97 -20.61 -7.93 -7.57
CA LYS A 97 -20.62 -7.40 -6.19
C LYS A 97 -20.04 -8.40 -5.18
N VAL A 98 -20.22 -9.71 -5.39
CA VAL A 98 -19.60 -10.74 -4.54
C VAL A 98 -18.08 -10.64 -4.57
N ALA A 99 -17.49 -10.39 -5.74
CA ALA A 99 -16.05 -10.29 -5.87
C ALA A 99 -15.53 -9.04 -5.14
N ASP A 100 -16.23 -7.91 -5.28
CA ASP A 100 -15.86 -6.68 -4.55
C ASP A 100 -15.99 -6.88 -3.04
N ASP A 101 -17.09 -7.46 -2.55
CA ASP A 101 -17.28 -7.75 -1.12
C ASP A 101 -16.14 -8.61 -0.55
N VAL A 102 -15.62 -9.57 -1.34
CA VAL A 102 -14.52 -10.45 -0.95
C VAL A 102 -13.20 -9.70 -0.95
N VAL A 103 -12.90 -8.94 -2.01
CA VAL A 103 -11.68 -8.12 -2.10
C VAL A 103 -11.65 -7.09 -0.98
N ASP A 104 -12.76 -6.40 -0.73
CA ASP A 104 -12.89 -5.44 0.36
C ASP A 104 -12.66 -6.10 1.71
N SER A 105 -13.26 -7.26 1.98
CA SER A 105 -13.04 -7.99 3.24
C SER A 105 -11.55 -8.34 3.42
N ILE A 106 -10.86 -8.74 2.36
CA ILE A 106 -9.42 -9.02 2.42
C ILE A 106 -8.63 -7.73 2.72
N VAL A 107 -8.83 -6.67 1.94
CA VAL A 107 -8.07 -5.41 2.09
C VAL A 107 -8.36 -4.76 3.44
N VAL A 108 -9.62 -4.47 3.71
CA VAL A 108 -10.05 -3.67 4.86
C VAL A 108 -9.91 -4.45 6.16
N SER A 109 -10.49 -5.65 6.20
CA SER A 109 -10.66 -6.37 7.48
C SER A 109 -9.46 -7.27 7.76
N GLN A 110 -8.89 -7.92 6.74
CA GLN A 110 -7.82 -8.89 6.95
C GLN A 110 -6.42 -8.26 6.86
N ILE A 111 -6.18 -7.30 5.97
CA ILE A 111 -4.87 -6.64 5.81
C ILE A 111 -4.79 -5.38 6.67
N TRP A 112 -5.68 -4.40 6.46
CA TRP A 112 -5.69 -3.14 7.19
C TRP A 112 -6.24 -3.25 8.61
N LYS A 113 -6.89 -4.37 8.95
CA LYS A 113 -7.44 -4.65 10.28
C LYS A 113 -8.42 -3.58 10.78
N ILE A 114 -9.15 -2.93 9.87
CA ILE A 114 -10.17 -1.95 10.26
C ILE A 114 -11.32 -2.69 10.97
N PRO A 115 -11.66 -2.32 12.23
CA PRO A 115 -12.77 -2.93 12.94
C PRO A 115 -14.10 -2.63 12.24
N ARG A 116 -15.00 -3.61 12.19
CA ARG A 116 -16.34 -3.42 11.59
C ARG A 116 -17.24 -2.43 12.30
N SER A 117 -16.97 -2.19 13.58
CA SER A 117 -17.67 -1.18 14.37
C SER A 117 -17.19 0.23 14.08
N ALA A 118 -16.09 0.40 13.35
CA ALA A 118 -15.57 1.71 12.98
C ALA A 118 -16.29 2.27 11.75
N ASP A 119 -16.17 3.58 11.55
CA ASP A 119 -16.52 4.20 10.27
C ASP A 119 -15.53 3.73 9.20
N LEU A 120 -15.96 2.72 8.44
CA LEU A 120 -15.14 2.06 7.44
C LEU A 120 -14.54 3.07 6.45
N ARG A 121 -15.34 4.02 5.99
CA ARG A 121 -14.91 4.95 4.95
C ARG A 121 -13.86 5.89 5.50
N ALA A 122 -14.12 6.48 6.66
CA ALA A 122 -13.17 7.39 7.29
C ALA A 122 -11.83 6.71 7.61
N GLU A 123 -11.83 5.46 8.09
CA GLU A 123 -10.60 4.73 8.38
C GLU A 123 -9.85 4.31 7.11
N ALA A 124 -10.57 3.86 6.08
CA ALA A 124 -9.96 3.54 4.79
C ALA A 124 -9.34 4.78 4.12
N ASP A 125 -10.03 5.93 4.17
CA ASP A 125 -9.53 7.20 3.62
C ASP A 125 -8.25 7.64 4.33
N LYS A 126 -8.18 7.54 5.67
CA LYS A 126 -6.95 7.84 6.42
C LYS A 126 -5.77 6.97 5.98
N ILE A 127 -6.01 5.68 5.76
CA ILE A 127 -4.97 4.75 5.30
C ILE A 127 -4.56 5.10 3.87
N ALA A 128 -5.51 5.38 2.98
CA ALA A 128 -5.25 5.78 1.60
C ALA A 128 -4.41 7.06 1.54
N ASP A 129 -4.78 8.09 2.31
CA ASP A 129 -4.04 9.35 2.43
C ASP A 129 -2.62 9.10 2.95
N ARG A 130 -2.47 8.24 3.96
CA ARG A 130 -1.18 7.90 4.53
C ARG A 130 -0.28 7.18 3.52
N VAL A 131 -0.80 6.20 2.78
CA VAL A 131 -0.08 5.50 1.73
C VAL A 131 0.27 6.44 0.57
N HIS A 132 -0.67 7.28 0.16
CA HIS A 132 -0.44 8.28 -0.88
C HIS A 132 0.66 9.26 -0.48
N GLN A 133 0.67 9.72 0.77
CA GLN A 133 1.70 10.60 1.29
C GLN A 133 3.10 9.96 1.26
N MET A 134 3.22 8.68 1.63
CA MET A 134 4.48 7.94 1.52
C MET A 134 4.93 7.83 0.05
N PHE A 135 4.00 7.59 -0.86
CA PHE A 135 4.26 7.53 -2.30
C PHE A 135 4.75 8.88 -2.84
N LEU A 136 4.10 9.98 -2.47
CA LEU A 136 4.52 11.33 -2.86
C LEU A 136 5.94 11.62 -2.36
N TRP A 137 6.24 11.33 -1.09
CA TRP A 137 7.60 11.50 -0.57
C TRP A 137 8.63 10.75 -1.40
N PHE A 138 8.32 9.52 -1.81
CA PHE A 138 9.22 8.72 -2.62
C PHE A 138 9.40 9.26 -4.04
N ILE A 139 8.31 9.62 -4.72
CA ILE A 139 8.37 10.11 -6.10
C ILE A 139 9.03 11.49 -6.16
N ASP A 140 8.68 12.40 -5.26
CA ASP A 140 9.25 13.75 -5.24
C ASP A 140 10.75 13.71 -4.95
N PHE A 141 11.17 12.92 -3.94
CA PHE A 141 12.58 12.69 -3.67
C PHE A 141 13.29 12.07 -4.88
N SER A 142 12.74 10.99 -5.44
CA SER A 142 13.40 10.26 -6.54
C SER A 142 13.50 11.13 -7.80
N GLY A 143 12.46 11.91 -8.09
CA GLY A 143 12.42 12.83 -9.22
C GLY A 143 13.53 13.88 -9.13
N GLU A 144 13.61 14.59 -8.00
CA GLU A 144 14.65 15.62 -7.80
C GLU A 144 16.06 15.02 -7.71
N PHE A 145 16.21 13.90 -7.01
CA PHE A 145 17.50 13.22 -6.86
C PHE A 145 18.04 12.73 -8.22
N ILE A 146 17.20 12.09 -9.05
CA ILE A 146 17.60 11.66 -10.39
C ILE A 146 17.88 12.87 -11.28
N TRP A 147 16.93 13.81 -11.37
CA TRP A 147 17.00 14.92 -12.31
C TRP A 147 18.23 15.81 -12.12
N ARG A 148 18.61 16.09 -10.87
CA ARG A 148 19.69 17.03 -10.57
C ARG A 148 21.04 16.36 -10.34
N TYR A 149 21.07 15.09 -9.94
CA TYR A 149 22.29 14.47 -9.41
C TYR A 149 22.68 13.14 -10.08
N CYS A 150 21.74 12.45 -10.75
CA CYS A 150 22.05 11.40 -11.70
C CYS A 150 22.04 12.02 -13.10
N LYS A 151 23.16 12.63 -13.53
CA LYS A 151 23.29 13.10 -14.92
C LYS A 151 23.01 11.94 -15.89
N LEU A 152 21.79 11.89 -16.43
CA LEU A 152 21.42 11.13 -17.62
C LEU A 152 21.70 11.98 -18.85
#